data_AF-A0AAV9CUC0-F1
#
_entry.id   AF-A0AAV9CUC0-F1
#
_cell.length_a   1.000
_cell.length_b   1.000
_cell.length_c   1.000
_cell.angle_alpha   90.00
_cell.angle_beta   90.00
_cell.angle_gamma   90.00
#
_symmetry.space_group_name_H-M   'P 1'
#
loop_
_entity.id
_entity.type
_entity.pdbx_description
1 polymer ?
#
loop_
_entity_poly.entity_id
_entity_poly.type
_entity_poly.pdbx_seq_one_letter_code
_entity_poly.pdbx_strand_id
1 'polypeptide(L)'
;MAAATAAATTRNSDHILIFPFMAKGHTIPLIDLTKSLLHLGLKVTFITTPSNQPFILSSLPTTSPLLHITTLPFPTSPSLPSLCESTDHLPSPDLYPTFLNLTKNLSRPFHALLQNLSSSSQLPLCVISDFFMGWTLDSCRAFGVPRLVSHGMSVFSMSICKSLWAHGPAWPNDGPFSVPGAPEHLRFTIADLPLTVRCVDPDNPVVRFLAETGEADAQSWGVIVNSFDGLDGDYAGLFESYYRAGSRAWFVGPLLFGCSGVGGDESGPDVARVTEWLDRRADGSVLYVSFGTQAHVSDAQLDEIARGLELSAWDFVWAVRSGSWAVPDGVEGKGLILRGWAPQRLVLAHRATGGFMSHCGWNSVLESVSAGVLMLAWPMIAEQPLNAKFVVDELRAGLRIPTGWPEDSGFIVERAVIAERVKELMGGEKGGIVRSRARELGEGAKRAVQPGGSSNVSLSGLIDELRRGLDGTDESGESVWVTQHEWTQSTTTITL
;
A
#
# COMPACT_ATOMS: atom_id res chain seq x y z
N MET A 1 -29.59 33.38 -13.89
CA MET A 1 -29.62 31.93 -13.60
C MET A 1 -28.57 31.66 -12.55
N ALA A 2 -29.00 31.48 -11.31
CA ALA A 2 -28.13 31.22 -10.16
C ALA A 2 -27.83 29.73 -10.10
N ALA A 3 -26.55 29.35 -10.14
CA ALA A 3 -26.09 28.02 -9.81
C ALA A 3 -26.01 27.92 -8.28
N ALA A 4 -26.91 27.14 -7.69
CA ALA A 4 -26.87 26.82 -6.27
C ALA A 4 -25.74 25.79 -6.04
N THR A 5 -24.62 26.24 -5.49
CA THR A 5 -23.64 25.37 -4.84
C THR A 5 -24.26 24.80 -3.57
N ALA A 6 -24.56 23.50 -3.58
CA ALA A 6 -24.92 22.78 -2.36
C ALA A 6 -23.69 22.72 -1.45
N ALA A 7 -23.61 23.64 -0.48
CA ALA A 7 -22.68 23.53 0.63
C ALA A 7 -23.07 22.30 1.46
N ALA A 8 -22.18 21.31 1.53
CA ALA A 8 -22.33 20.19 2.45
C ALA A 8 -22.43 20.74 3.89
N THR A 9 -23.56 20.50 4.54
CA THR A 9 -23.75 20.79 5.97
C THR A 9 -22.85 19.85 6.77
N THR A 10 -21.63 20.27 7.08
CA THR A 10 -20.77 19.56 8.03
C THR A 10 -21.42 19.62 9.41
N ARG A 11 -22.00 18.51 9.88
CA ARG A 11 -22.40 18.38 11.29
C ARG A 11 -21.13 18.40 12.14
N ASN A 12 -21.19 19.04 13.30
CA ASN A 12 -20.06 19.21 14.23
C ASN A 12 -19.57 17.88 14.87
N SER A 13 -19.96 16.72 14.32
CA SER A 13 -19.86 15.37 14.88
C SER A 13 -19.19 14.33 13.96
N ASP A 14 -18.91 14.67 12.70
CA ASP A 14 -18.35 13.68 11.75
C ASP A 14 -16.87 13.43 12.05
N HIS A 15 -16.62 12.33 12.75
CA HIS A 15 -15.30 11.94 13.27
C HIS A 15 -14.90 10.56 12.73
N ILE A 16 -13.68 10.41 12.24
CA ILE A 16 -13.11 9.14 11.77
C ILE A 16 -11.88 8.79 12.60
N LEU A 17 -11.76 7.54 13.02
CA LEU A 17 -10.54 7.00 13.63
C LEU A 17 -9.73 6.24 12.57
N ILE A 18 -8.42 6.48 12.52
CA ILE A 18 -7.51 5.81 11.58
C ILE A 18 -6.38 5.13 12.35
N PHE A 19 -6.16 3.84 12.12
CA PHE A 19 -5.10 3.07 12.78
C PHE A 19 -4.28 2.24 11.77
N PRO A 20 -3.14 2.77 11.27
CA PRO A 20 -2.23 2.02 10.41
C PRO A 20 -1.49 0.91 11.16
N PHE A 21 -1.03 -0.09 10.40
CA PHE A 21 0.03 -0.98 10.86
C PHE A 21 1.37 -0.24 10.88
N MET A 22 2.23 -0.56 11.85
CA MET A 22 3.49 0.14 12.08
C MET A 22 4.58 -0.27 11.07
N ALA A 23 4.34 0.07 9.81
CA ALA A 23 5.18 -0.12 8.66
C ALA A 23 4.96 1.06 7.72
N LYS A 24 6.02 1.67 7.17
CA LYS A 24 5.85 2.87 6.32
C LYS A 24 4.95 2.63 5.10
N GLY A 25 5.01 1.41 4.54
CA GLY A 25 4.14 1.00 3.44
C GLY A 25 2.63 1.05 3.76
N HIS A 26 2.27 0.92 5.03
CA HIS A 26 0.89 0.96 5.52
C HIS A 26 0.51 2.34 6.08
N THR A 27 1.46 2.98 6.77
CA THR A 27 1.26 4.28 7.41
C THR A 27 1.12 5.44 6.40
N ILE A 28 1.98 5.48 5.36
CA ILE A 28 2.03 6.62 4.43
C ILE A 28 0.69 6.80 3.67
N PRO A 29 0.07 5.75 3.09
CA PRO A 29 -1.24 5.90 2.45
C PRO A 29 -2.32 6.44 3.39
N LEU A 30 -2.33 6.01 4.66
CA LEU A 30 -3.32 6.47 5.63
C LEU A 30 -3.05 7.91 6.13
N ILE A 31 -1.79 8.36 6.14
CA ILE A 31 -1.45 9.78 6.31
C ILE A 31 -2.07 10.60 5.16
N ASP A 32 -1.93 10.14 3.93
CA ASP A 32 -2.45 10.85 2.76
C ASP A 32 -3.99 10.81 2.69
N LEU A 33 -4.62 9.71 3.09
CA LEU A 33 -6.07 9.64 3.32
C LEU A 33 -6.52 10.64 4.37
N THR A 34 -5.78 10.75 5.49
CA THR A 34 -6.09 11.70 6.57
C THR A 34 -6.11 13.13 6.04
N LYS A 35 -5.11 13.53 5.24
CA LYS A 35 -5.10 14.86 4.60
C LYS A 35 -6.35 15.09 3.74
N SER A 36 -6.76 14.08 2.98
CA SER A 36 -7.94 14.14 2.12
C SER A 36 -9.23 14.30 2.94
N LEU A 37 -9.38 13.55 4.03
CA LEU A 37 -10.53 13.65 4.93
C LEU A 37 -10.60 15.00 5.65
N LEU A 38 -9.46 15.52 6.12
CA LEU A 38 -9.38 16.84 6.75
C LEU A 38 -9.80 17.96 5.78
N HIS A 39 -9.42 17.84 4.49
CA HIS A 39 -9.84 18.79 3.46
C HIS A 39 -11.36 18.75 3.18
N LEU A 40 -11.99 17.59 3.35
CA LEU A 40 -13.45 17.44 3.33
C LEU A 40 -14.14 17.97 4.61
N GLY A 41 -13.37 18.54 5.56
CA GLY A 41 -13.89 19.11 6.79
C GLY A 41 -14.21 18.08 7.88
N LEU A 42 -13.72 16.84 7.74
CA LEU A 42 -13.95 15.77 8.72
C LEU A 42 -12.95 15.86 9.86
N LYS A 43 -13.42 15.58 11.09
CA LYS A 43 -12.53 15.38 12.24
C LYS A 43 -11.84 14.01 12.10
N VAL A 44 -10.54 13.93 12.34
CA VAL A 44 -9.79 12.68 12.28
C VAL A 44 -8.97 12.48 13.55
N THR A 45 -9.09 11.31 14.18
CA THR A 45 -8.10 10.84 15.17
C THR A 45 -7.18 9.82 14.50
N PHE A 46 -5.92 10.19 14.35
CA PHE A 46 -4.87 9.29 13.87
C PHE A 46 -4.23 8.57 15.07
N ILE A 47 -4.37 7.26 15.10
CA ILE A 47 -3.84 6.40 16.15
C ILE A 47 -2.44 5.93 15.74
N THR A 48 -1.48 6.04 16.64
CA THR A 48 -0.10 5.60 16.42
C THR A 48 0.53 5.08 17.72
N THR A 49 1.83 4.82 17.72
CA THR A 49 2.59 4.41 18.90
C THR A 49 3.69 5.44 19.21
N PRO A 50 4.22 5.50 20.45
CA PRO A 50 5.20 6.51 20.85
C PRO A 50 6.40 6.66 19.90
N SER A 51 7.01 5.56 19.45
CA SER A 51 8.19 5.60 18.57
C SER A 51 7.86 6.03 17.14
N ASN A 52 6.62 5.79 16.68
CA ASN A 52 6.17 6.19 15.35
C ASN A 52 5.62 7.64 15.33
N GLN A 53 5.24 8.19 16.49
CA GLN A 53 4.62 9.51 16.59
C GLN A 53 5.42 10.65 15.93
N PRO A 54 6.76 10.75 16.07
CA PRO A 54 7.51 11.83 15.42
C PRO A 54 7.36 11.85 13.90
N PHE A 55 7.36 10.68 13.26
CA PHE A 55 7.15 10.55 11.82
C PHE A 55 5.73 10.95 11.39
N ILE A 56 4.72 10.64 12.21
CA ILE A 56 3.34 11.07 11.95
C ILE A 56 3.22 12.60 12.07
N LEU A 57 3.76 13.17 13.14
CA LEU A 57 3.72 14.61 13.42
C LEU A 57 4.41 15.44 12.32
N SER A 58 5.51 14.94 11.75
CA SER A 58 6.19 15.61 10.65
C SER A 58 5.45 15.54 9.32
N SER A 59 4.48 14.63 9.18
CA SER A 59 3.84 14.32 7.90
C SER A 59 2.40 14.80 7.79
N LEU A 60 1.77 15.17 8.91
CA LEU A 60 0.39 15.64 8.99
C LEU A 60 0.30 17.12 9.37
N PRO A 61 -0.77 17.84 8.96
CA PRO A 61 -0.97 19.24 9.29
C PRO A 61 -1.40 19.41 10.76
N THR A 62 -0.42 19.40 11.68
CA THR A 62 -0.65 19.46 13.14
C THR A 62 -1.29 20.77 13.62
N THR A 63 -1.34 21.79 12.77
CA THR A 63 -2.06 23.05 13.03
C THR A 63 -3.57 22.95 12.81
N SER A 64 -4.06 21.88 12.16
CA SER A 64 -5.48 21.69 11.91
C SER A 64 -6.24 21.35 13.20
N PRO A 65 -7.30 22.11 13.57
CA PRO A 65 -8.11 21.80 14.75
C PRO A 65 -8.96 20.53 14.59
N LEU A 66 -9.09 20.02 13.36
CA LEU A 66 -9.82 18.80 13.03
C LEU A 66 -8.96 17.53 13.20
N LEU A 67 -7.65 17.68 13.40
CA LEU A 67 -6.73 16.55 13.55
C LEU A 67 -6.40 16.32 15.03
N HIS A 68 -6.57 15.09 15.48
CA HIS A 68 -6.03 14.60 16.74
C HIS A 68 -5.08 13.45 16.49
N ILE A 69 -3.99 13.39 17.24
CA ILE A 69 -3.06 12.28 17.22
C ILE A 69 -3.09 11.63 18.60
N THR A 70 -3.33 10.33 18.64
CA THR A 70 -3.39 9.55 19.88
C THR A 70 -2.37 8.43 19.82
N THR A 71 -1.58 8.30 20.88
CA THR A 71 -0.63 7.19 21.02
C THR A 71 -1.22 6.10 21.88
N LEU A 72 -1.09 4.84 21.43
CA LEU A 72 -1.32 3.67 22.26
C LEU A 72 0.03 3.11 22.73
N PRO A 73 0.16 2.72 24.01
CA PRO A 73 1.41 2.17 24.52
C PRO A 73 1.73 0.86 23.81
N PHE A 74 2.86 0.82 23.10
CA PHE A 74 3.27 -0.41 22.43
C PHE A 74 3.74 -1.45 23.45
N PRO A 75 3.26 -2.70 23.36
CA PRO A 75 3.62 -3.76 24.29
C PRO A 75 5.11 -4.12 24.16
N THR A 76 5.75 -4.40 25.29
CA THR A 76 7.14 -4.85 25.34
C THR A 76 7.23 -6.38 25.27
N SER A 77 8.37 -6.89 24.79
CA SER A 77 8.69 -8.32 24.79
C SER A 77 10.17 -8.50 25.10
N PRO A 78 10.58 -9.51 25.90
CA PRO A 78 11.98 -9.86 26.08
C PRO A 78 12.71 -10.20 24.77
N SER A 79 11.96 -10.63 23.74
CA SER A 79 12.49 -11.03 22.43
C SER A 79 12.66 -9.87 21.44
N LEU A 80 12.17 -8.67 21.77
CA LEU A 80 12.36 -7.48 20.94
C LEU A 80 13.12 -6.40 21.72
N PRO A 81 14.00 -5.62 21.06
CA PRO A 81 14.57 -4.43 21.68
C PRO A 81 13.46 -3.47 22.16
N SER A 82 13.70 -2.75 23.25
CA SER A 82 12.71 -1.89 23.93
C SER A 82 12.16 -0.73 23.09
N LEU A 83 12.73 -0.45 21.91
CA LEU A 83 12.34 0.63 21.00
C LEU A 83 11.80 0.13 19.64
N CYS A 84 11.60 -1.18 19.47
CA CYS A 84 11.18 -1.75 18.19
C CYS A 84 9.65 -1.75 18.02
N GLU A 85 9.07 -0.57 17.73
CA GLU A 85 7.63 -0.41 17.46
C GLU A 85 7.31 -0.30 15.96
N SER A 86 8.29 -0.51 15.08
CA SER A 86 8.12 -0.45 13.63
C SER A 86 8.86 -1.61 12.96
N THR A 87 8.24 -2.18 11.93
CA THR A 87 8.83 -3.26 11.14
C THR A 87 10.12 -2.86 10.42
N ASP A 88 10.29 -1.58 10.10
CA ASP A 88 11.51 -1.04 9.49
C ASP A 88 12.73 -1.07 10.44
N HIS A 89 12.48 -1.25 11.75
CA HIS A 89 13.51 -1.28 12.80
C HIS A 89 13.71 -2.68 13.40
N LEU A 90 13.11 -3.72 12.79
CA LEU A 90 13.31 -5.09 13.24
C LEU A 90 14.79 -5.50 13.06
N PRO A 91 15.45 -6.02 14.11
CA PRO A 91 16.84 -6.48 14.00
C PRO A 91 17.05 -7.66 13.04
N SER A 92 16.01 -8.49 12.87
CA SER A 92 15.99 -9.62 11.94
C SER A 92 14.56 -9.82 11.40
N PRO A 93 14.39 -10.23 10.13
CA PRO A 93 13.10 -10.69 9.60
C PRO A 93 12.46 -11.81 10.44
N ASP A 94 13.26 -12.64 11.12
CA ASP A 94 12.78 -13.75 11.97
C ASP A 94 11.95 -13.27 13.17
N LEU A 95 12.06 -11.99 13.53
CA LEU A 95 11.31 -11.38 14.63
C LEU A 95 9.95 -10.84 14.19
N TYR A 96 9.64 -10.85 12.89
CA TYR A 96 8.35 -10.41 12.35
C TYR A 96 7.14 -11.14 12.95
N PRO A 97 7.14 -12.47 13.15
CA PRO A 97 6.00 -13.16 13.78
C PRO A 97 5.77 -12.73 15.24
N THR A 98 6.86 -12.51 15.99
CA THR A 98 6.80 -11.96 17.35
C THR A 98 6.20 -10.56 17.35
N PHE A 99 6.61 -9.71 16.41
CA PHE A 99 6.07 -8.36 16.25
C PHE A 99 4.57 -8.38 15.95
N LEU A 100 4.12 -9.20 15.00
CA LEU A 100 2.69 -9.38 14.68
C LEU A 100 1.89 -9.79 15.91
N ASN A 101 2.35 -10.82 16.63
CA ASN A 101 1.63 -11.31 17.82
C ASN A 101 1.55 -10.23 18.92
N LEU A 102 2.59 -9.43 19.11
CA LEU A 102 2.56 -8.33 20.07
C LEU A 102 1.50 -7.29 19.72
N THR A 103 1.26 -7.00 18.44
CA THR A 103 0.23 -6.01 18.07
C THR A 103 -1.16 -6.37 18.60
N LYS A 104 -1.47 -7.65 18.84
CA LYS A 104 -2.73 -8.09 19.47
C LYS A 104 -2.95 -7.52 20.87
N ASN A 105 -1.88 -7.21 21.60
CA ASN A 105 -1.97 -6.60 22.94
C ASN A 105 -2.39 -5.11 22.89
N LEU A 106 -2.40 -4.49 21.70
CA LEU A 106 -2.97 -3.15 21.49
C LEU A 106 -4.50 -3.16 21.50
N SER A 107 -5.14 -4.34 21.44
CA SER A 107 -6.60 -4.50 21.52
C SER A 107 -7.20 -3.86 22.77
N ARG A 108 -6.59 -4.07 23.94
CA ARG A 108 -7.08 -3.51 25.21
C ARG A 108 -7.02 -1.98 25.25
N PRO A 109 -5.88 -1.30 24.99
CA PRO A 109 -5.86 0.16 24.98
C PRO A 109 -6.73 0.76 23.85
N PHE A 110 -6.85 0.08 22.70
CA PHE A 110 -7.77 0.49 21.64
C PHE A 110 -9.25 0.40 22.07
N HIS A 111 -9.64 -0.69 22.73
CA HIS A 111 -10.98 -0.85 23.28
C HIS A 111 -11.31 0.24 24.30
N ALA A 112 -10.37 0.54 25.20
CA ALA A 112 -10.52 1.61 26.19
C ALA A 112 -10.68 3.00 25.53
N LEU A 113 -10.01 3.24 24.39
CA LEU A 113 -10.21 4.47 23.61
C LEU A 113 -11.65 4.59 23.11
N LEU A 114 -12.21 3.53 22.50
CA LEU A 114 -13.61 3.54 22.06
C LEU A 114 -14.59 3.67 23.24
N GLN A 115 -14.30 3.01 24.37
CA GLN A 115 -15.11 3.13 25.58
C GLN A 115 -15.16 4.57 26.13
N ASN A 116 -14.04 5.28 26.11
CA ASN A 116 -13.96 6.68 26.54
C ASN A 116 -14.73 7.61 25.59
N LEU A 117 -14.61 7.38 24.27
CA LEU A 117 -15.38 8.10 23.26
C LEU A 117 -16.89 7.85 23.42
N SER A 118 -17.29 6.60 23.66
CA SER A 118 -18.68 6.21 23.95
C SER A 118 -19.22 6.93 25.18
N SER A 119 -18.46 6.95 26.27
CA SER A 119 -18.85 7.61 27.53
C SER A 119 -19.03 9.12 27.37
N SER A 120 -18.38 9.71 26.35
CA SER A 120 -18.46 11.14 26.04
C SER A 120 -19.44 11.45 24.91
N SER A 121 -20.21 10.47 24.41
CA SER A 121 -21.10 10.61 23.24
C SER A 121 -20.38 11.10 21.97
N GLN A 122 -19.16 10.61 21.75
CA GLN A 122 -18.25 11.00 20.66
C GLN A 122 -17.76 9.80 19.85
N LEU A 123 -18.59 8.75 19.70
CA LEU A 123 -18.24 7.62 18.84
C LEU A 123 -18.06 8.09 17.39
N PRO A 124 -17.07 7.56 16.66
CA PRO A 124 -16.81 7.97 15.29
C PRO A 124 -17.83 7.39 14.31
N LEU A 125 -17.91 7.99 13.11
CA LEU A 125 -18.63 7.45 11.95
C LEU A 125 -18.15 6.04 11.60
N CYS A 126 -16.84 5.83 11.68
CA CYS A 126 -16.19 4.56 11.42
C CYS A 126 -14.77 4.53 12.00
N VAL A 127 -14.22 3.33 12.06
CA VAL A 127 -12.79 3.08 12.26
C VAL A 127 -12.23 2.56 10.94
N ILE A 128 -11.17 3.19 10.44
CA ILE A 128 -10.34 2.67 9.36
C ILE A 128 -9.10 2.05 10.01
N SER A 129 -8.98 0.73 10.00
CA SER A 129 -7.82 0.04 10.54
C SER A 129 -7.16 -0.85 9.51
N ASP A 130 -5.84 -0.98 9.62
CA ASP A 130 -5.06 -1.82 8.72
C ASP A 130 -5.49 -3.29 8.79
N PHE A 131 -5.29 -4.01 7.68
CA PHE A 131 -5.49 -5.45 7.58
C PHE A 131 -4.84 -6.18 8.75
N PHE A 132 -3.56 -5.95 9.04
CA PHE A 132 -2.85 -6.63 10.13
C PHE A 132 -3.45 -6.37 11.51
N MET A 133 -4.29 -5.36 11.66
CA MET A 133 -4.96 -5.00 12.92
C MET A 133 -6.37 -5.61 13.01
N GLY A 134 -6.57 -6.84 12.51
CA GLY A 134 -7.87 -7.53 12.47
C GLY A 134 -8.60 -7.60 13.82
N TRP A 135 -7.84 -7.67 14.92
CA TRP A 135 -8.36 -7.65 16.30
C TRP A 135 -9.12 -6.36 16.68
N THR A 136 -9.02 -5.29 15.87
CA THR A 136 -9.82 -4.06 16.07
C THR A 136 -11.31 -4.29 15.79
N LEU A 137 -11.66 -5.31 14.99
CA LEU A 137 -13.05 -5.60 14.61
C LEU A 137 -13.96 -5.84 15.82
N ASP A 138 -13.53 -6.66 16.78
CA ASP A 138 -14.36 -7.00 17.94
C ASP A 138 -14.63 -5.79 18.84
N SER A 139 -13.63 -4.92 19.01
CA SER A 139 -13.83 -3.64 19.69
C SER A 139 -14.82 -2.75 18.93
N CYS A 140 -14.73 -2.66 17.60
CA CYS A 140 -15.68 -1.87 16.81
C CYS A 140 -17.12 -2.41 16.94
N ARG A 141 -17.30 -3.74 16.86
CA ARG A 141 -18.59 -4.42 17.04
C ARG A 141 -19.20 -4.14 18.42
N ALA A 142 -18.40 -4.19 19.48
CA ALA A 142 -18.87 -3.95 20.85
C ALA A 142 -19.50 -2.55 21.05
N PHE A 143 -19.14 -1.57 20.21
CA PHE A 143 -19.67 -0.21 20.26
C PHE A 143 -20.56 0.14 19.05
N GLY A 144 -20.90 -0.84 18.20
CA GLY A 144 -21.71 -0.60 17.00
C GLY A 144 -21.05 0.32 15.96
N VAL A 145 -19.72 0.42 15.95
CA VAL A 145 -18.96 1.27 15.02
C VAL A 145 -18.55 0.45 13.78
N PRO A 146 -18.83 0.93 12.55
CA PRO A 146 -18.36 0.25 11.34
C PRO A 146 -16.82 0.23 11.27
N ARG A 147 -16.25 -0.96 11.02
CA ARG A 147 -14.84 -1.12 10.66
C ARG A 147 -14.69 -1.16 9.14
N LEU A 148 -13.94 -0.21 8.61
CA LEU A 148 -13.37 -0.25 7.27
C LEU A 148 -11.94 -0.76 7.34
N VAL A 149 -11.60 -1.74 6.50
CA VAL A 149 -10.24 -2.30 6.45
C VAL A 149 -9.43 -1.60 5.35
N SER A 150 -8.16 -1.30 5.63
CA SER A 150 -7.20 -0.79 4.66
C SER A 150 -6.10 -1.82 4.41
N HIS A 151 -5.69 -1.96 3.15
CA HIS A 151 -4.64 -2.89 2.74
C HIS A 151 -3.46 -2.16 2.08
N GLY A 152 -2.26 -2.76 2.19
CA GLY A 152 -1.05 -2.31 1.50
C GLY A 152 -0.87 -2.90 0.10
N MET A 153 -1.92 -3.52 -0.47
CA MET A 153 -1.89 -4.31 -1.69
C MET A 153 -2.85 -3.74 -2.75
N SER A 154 -2.67 -4.14 -4.02
CA SER A 154 -3.63 -3.87 -5.10
C SER A 154 -4.87 -4.75 -5.01
N VAL A 155 -5.98 -4.34 -5.62
CA VAL A 155 -7.19 -5.17 -5.72
C VAL A 155 -6.90 -6.43 -6.53
N PHE A 156 -6.10 -6.30 -7.59
CA PHE A 156 -5.62 -7.44 -8.38
C PHE A 156 -4.94 -8.49 -7.49
N SER A 157 -3.87 -8.12 -6.79
CA SER A 157 -3.08 -9.05 -5.99
C SER A 157 -3.88 -9.61 -4.82
N MET A 158 -4.72 -8.80 -4.18
CA MET A 158 -5.60 -9.26 -3.11
C MET A 158 -6.62 -10.29 -3.60
N SER A 159 -7.23 -10.06 -4.75
CA SER A 159 -8.22 -10.99 -5.33
C SER A 159 -7.59 -12.37 -5.58
N ILE A 160 -6.39 -12.38 -6.15
CA ILE A 160 -5.66 -13.63 -6.43
C ILE A 160 -5.27 -14.34 -5.13
N CYS A 161 -4.69 -13.63 -4.17
CA CYS A 161 -4.32 -14.21 -2.88
C CYS A 161 -5.55 -14.78 -2.15
N LYS A 162 -6.64 -14.01 -2.05
CA LYS A 162 -7.87 -14.44 -1.38
C LYS A 162 -8.50 -15.64 -2.05
N SER A 163 -8.53 -15.68 -3.39
CA SER A 163 -9.02 -16.84 -4.11
C SER A 163 -8.24 -18.10 -3.78
N LEU A 164 -6.91 -18.02 -3.77
CA LEU A 164 -6.05 -19.16 -3.50
C LEU A 164 -6.17 -19.62 -2.04
N TRP A 165 -6.30 -18.68 -1.10
CA TRP A 165 -6.59 -19.00 0.30
C TRP A 165 -7.94 -19.70 0.49
N ALA A 166 -8.98 -19.28 -0.24
CA ALA A 166 -10.33 -19.83 -0.12
C ALA A 166 -10.47 -21.23 -0.74
N HIS A 167 -9.71 -21.54 -1.80
CA HIS A 167 -9.83 -22.80 -2.54
C HIS A 167 -8.71 -23.81 -2.24
N GLY A 168 -7.69 -23.40 -1.47
CA GLY A 168 -6.54 -24.21 -1.12
C GLY A 168 -5.52 -24.37 -2.26
N PRO A 169 -4.36 -24.97 -1.98
CA PRO A 169 -3.29 -25.16 -2.95
C PRO A 169 -3.64 -26.25 -3.98
N ALA A 170 -4.15 -25.84 -5.13
CA ALA A 170 -4.45 -26.73 -6.26
C ALA A 170 -3.70 -26.28 -7.54
N TRP A 171 -2.41 -25.96 -7.42
CA TRP A 171 -1.56 -25.66 -8.57
C TRP A 171 -0.72 -26.88 -8.98
N PRO A 172 -0.47 -27.07 -10.29
CA PRO A 172 0.35 -28.16 -10.80
C PRO A 172 1.82 -28.00 -10.36
N ASN A 173 2.55 -29.12 -10.28
CA ASN A 173 3.99 -29.10 -10.00
C ASN A 173 4.77 -28.32 -11.07
N ASP A 174 4.30 -28.35 -12.32
CA ASP A 174 4.91 -27.67 -13.46
C ASP A 174 3.86 -26.91 -14.30
N GLY A 175 4.26 -25.75 -14.81
CA GLY A 175 3.50 -24.99 -15.80
C GLY A 175 2.47 -23.99 -15.24
N PRO A 176 1.85 -23.21 -16.13
CA PRO A 176 0.90 -22.18 -15.74
C PRO A 176 -0.45 -22.77 -15.31
N PHE A 177 -1.11 -22.12 -14.33
CA PHE A 177 -2.45 -22.46 -13.85
C PHE A 177 -3.39 -21.24 -13.84
N SER A 178 -4.69 -21.52 -13.69
CA SER A 178 -5.73 -20.49 -13.56
C SER A 178 -6.16 -20.36 -12.10
N VAL A 179 -6.60 -19.18 -11.70
CA VAL A 179 -7.10 -18.92 -10.35
C VAL A 179 -8.63 -18.86 -10.39
N PRO A 180 -9.35 -19.54 -9.48
CA PRO A 180 -10.81 -19.51 -9.47
C PRO A 180 -11.37 -18.07 -9.48
N GLY A 181 -12.33 -17.80 -10.35
CA GLY A 181 -12.96 -16.47 -10.49
C GLY A 181 -12.09 -15.39 -11.17
N ALA A 182 -10.79 -15.62 -11.39
CA ALA A 182 -9.96 -14.71 -12.15
C ALA A 182 -10.25 -14.82 -13.67
N PRO A 183 -10.07 -13.74 -14.45
CA PRO A 183 -10.18 -13.76 -15.91
C PRO A 183 -9.39 -14.90 -16.58
N GLU A 184 -9.99 -15.57 -17.59
CA GLU A 184 -9.41 -16.78 -18.22
C GLU A 184 -8.07 -16.57 -18.92
N HIS A 185 -7.79 -15.34 -19.37
CA HIS A 185 -6.52 -14.97 -20.01
C HIS A 185 -5.38 -14.92 -19.00
N LEU A 186 -5.67 -14.77 -17.71
CA LEU A 186 -4.66 -14.75 -16.67
C LEU A 186 -4.17 -16.17 -16.39
N ARG A 187 -2.86 -16.33 -16.53
CA ARG A 187 -2.14 -17.55 -16.23
C ARG A 187 -1.03 -17.23 -15.25
N PHE A 188 -0.98 -18.00 -14.17
CA PHE A 188 -0.06 -17.81 -13.06
C PHE A 188 0.91 -18.98 -12.99
N THR A 189 2.13 -18.70 -12.57
CA THR A 189 3.10 -19.71 -12.17
C THR A 189 3.31 -19.68 -10.67
N ILE A 190 3.89 -20.74 -10.10
CA ILE A 190 4.25 -20.75 -8.68
C ILE A 190 5.17 -19.56 -8.32
N ALA A 191 6.02 -19.13 -9.26
CA ALA A 191 6.92 -17.97 -9.08
C ALA A 191 6.18 -16.61 -9.01
N ASP A 192 4.92 -16.54 -9.44
CA ASP A 192 4.11 -15.33 -9.30
C ASP A 192 3.43 -15.24 -7.94
N LEU A 193 3.40 -16.31 -7.15
CA LEU A 193 2.70 -16.35 -5.87
C LEU A 193 3.57 -15.87 -4.70
N PRO A 194 3.00 -15.14 -3.72
CA PRO A 194 3.72 -14.79 -2.50
C PRO A 194 3.99 -16.03 -1.64
N LEU A 195 5.07 -16.00 -0.85
CA LEU A 195 5.47 -17.13 0.01
C LEU A 195 4.35 -17.57 0.96
N THR A 196 3.59 -16.62 1.49
CA THR A 196 2.47 -16.87 2.41
C THR A 196 1.28 -17.59 1.76
N VAL A 197 1.19 -17.60 0.43
CA VAL A 197 0.21 -18.40 -0.32
C VAL A 197 0.83 -19.72 -0.76
N ARG A 198 2.11 -19.73 -1.17
CA ARG A 198 2.80 -20.93 -1.67
C ARG A 198 3.04 -21.99 -0.60
N CYS A 199 3.43 -21.57 0.60
CA CYS A 199 3.86 -22.44 1.68
C CYS A 199 2.94 -22.27 2.87
N VAL A 200 1.72 -22.80 2.76
CA VAL A 200 0.74 -22.81 3.85
C VAL A 200 1.13 -23.92 4.83
N ASP A 201 1.94 -23.56 5.81
CA ASP A 201 2.25 -24.40 6.97
C ASP A 201 1.38 -23.93 8.16
N PRO A 202 0.40 -24.72 8.63
CA PRO A 202 -0.45 -24.37 9.77
C PRO A 202 0.32 -24.13 11.09
N ASP A 203 1.53 -24.66 11.19
CA ASP A 203 2.41 -24.44 12.34
C ASP A 203 3.24 -23.15 12.21
N ASN A 204 3.30 -22.55 11.01
CA ASN A 204 3.94 -21.26 10.81
C ASN A 204 3.13 -20.15 11.51
N PRO A 205 3.72 -19.41 12.46
CA PRO A 205 2.99 -18.40 13.22
C PRO A 205 2.44 -17.24 12.36
N VAL A 206 3.10 -16.92 11.24
CA VAL A 206 2.62 -15.88 10.30
C VAL A 206 1.40 -16.37 9.55
N VAL A 207 1.41 -17.62 9.07
CA VAL A 207 0.26 -18.24 8.36
C VAL A 207 -0.97 -18.26 9.27
N ARG A 208 -0.80 -18.67 10.54
CA ARG A 208 -1.87 -18.63 11.54
C ARG A 208 -2.40 -17.21 11.79
N PHE A 209 -1.50 -16.25 11.96
CA PHE A 209 -1.88 -14.85 12.14
C PHE A 209 -2.70 -14.32 10.95
N LEU A 210 -2.26 -14.64 9.72
CA LEU A 210 -2.94 -14.24 8.49
C LEU A 210 -4.31 -14.90 8.35
N ALA A 211 -4.47 -16.17 8.74
CA ALA A 211 -5.76 -16.85 8.74
C ALA A 211 -6.76 -16.18 9.71
N GLU A 212 -6.34 -15.93 10.96
CA GLU A 212 -7.17 -15.22 11.96
C GLU A 212 -7.54 -13.81 11.49
N THR A 213 -6.58 -13.10 10.89
CA THR A 213 -6.78 -11.74 10.37
C THR A 213 -7.67 -11.73 9.12
N GLY A 214 -7.57 -12.75 8.28
CA GLY A 214 -8.39 -12.93 7.08
C GLY A 214 -9.88 -13.08 7.39
N GLU A 215 -10.22 -13.78 8.48
CA GLU A 215 -11.61 -13.84 8.95
C GLU A 215 -12.11 -12.45 9.37
N ALA A 216 -11.34 -11.72 10.18
CA ALA A 216 -11.71 -10.37 10.59
C ALA A 216 -11.80 -9.39 9.40
N ASP A 217 -10.96 -9.57 8.39
CA ASP A 217 -10.99 -8.81 7.14
C ASP A 217 -12.32 -9.05 6.39
N ALA A 218 -12.69 -10.30 6.10
CA ALA A 218 -13.93 -10.67 5.41
C ALA A 218 -15.20 -10.13 6.09
N GLN A 219 -15.15 -9.98 7.42
CA GLN A 219 -16.25 -9.49 8.24
C GLN A 219 -16.32 -7.95 8.37
N SER A 220 -15.40 -7.21 7.72
CA SER A 220 -15.39 -5.74 7.73
C SER A 220 -16.60 -5.17 6.99
N TRP A 221 -17.02 -3.96 7.37
CA TRP A 221 -18.14 -3.26 6.72
C TRP A 221 -17.83 -2.92 5.26
N GLY A 222 -16.57 -2.65 4.95
CA GLY A 222 -16.08 -2.43 3.61
C GLY A 222 -14.57 -2.25 3.60
N VAL A 223 -14.02 -1.98 2.43
CA VAL A 223 -12.57 -1.85 2.24
C VAL A 223 -12.25 -0.47 1.69
N ILE A 224 -11.24 0.18 2.25
CA ILE A 224 -10.61 1.35 1.65
C ILE A 224 -9.48 0.89 0.74
N VAL A 225 -9.60 1.22 -0.54
CA VAL A 225 -8.63 0.84 -1.56
C VAL A 225 -7.85 2.08 -2.00
N ASN A 226 -6.54 2.07 -1.76
CA ASN A 226 -5.63 3.03 -2.37
C ASN A 226 -5.35 2.60 -3.83
N SER A 227 -6.34 2.82 -4.69
CA SER A 227 -6.29 2.63 -6.14
C SER A 227 -7.45 3.41 -6.76
N PHE A 228 -7.60 3.37 -8.07
CA PHE A 228 -8.72 3.99 -8.79
C PHE A 228 -9.35 3.00 -9.77
N ASP A 229 -10.63 3.21 -10.06
CA ASP A 229 -11.46 2.34 -10.91
C ASP A 229 -10.77 1.97 -12.24
N GLY A 230 -10.24 2.95 -12.96
CA GLY A 230 -9.54 2.73 -14.23
C GLY A 230 -8.17 2.01 -14.15
N LEU A 231 -7.71 1.61 -12.96
CA LEU A 231 -6.46 0.85 -12.79
C LEU A 231 -6.72 -0.63 -12.58
N ASP A 232 -7.46 -0.99 -11.53
CA ASP A 232 -7.75 -2.37 -11.14
C ASP A 232 -9.23 -2.60 -10.74
N GLY A 233 -10.14 -1.71 -11.16
CA GLY A 233 -11.58 -1.81 -10.92
C GLY A 233 -12.23 -3.05 -11.56
N ASP A 234 -11.69 -3.56 -12.67
CA ASP A 234 -12.15 -4.81 -13.31
C ASP A 234 -12.09 -6.03 -12.37
N TYR A 235 -11.26 -5.96 -11.32
CA TYR A 235 -11.10 -7.01 -10.32
C TYR A 235 -11.97 -6.81 -9.07
N ALA A 236 -12.70 -5.70 -8.97
CA ALA A 236 -13.50 -5.35 -7.79
C ALA A 236 -14.56 -6.41 -7.48
N GLY A 237 -15.25 -6.96 -8.49
CA GLY A 237 -16.30 -7.96 -8.26
C GLY A 237 -15.77 -9.27 -7.66
N LEU A 238 -14.62 -9.74 -8.14
CA LEU A 238 -13.95 -10.91 -7.54
C LEU A 238 -13.51 -10.58 -6.10
N PHE A 239 -12.90 -9.42 -5.90
CA PHE A 239 -12.45 -8.97 -4.58
C PHE A 239 -13.58 -8.85 -3.55
N GLU A 240 -14.69 -8.21 -3.92
CA GLU A 240 -15.85 -7.98 -3.06
C GLU A 240 -16.55 -9.31 -2.68
N SER A 241 -16.45 -10.34 -3.51
CA SER A 241 -17.05 -11.67 -3.23
C SER A 241 -16.48 -12.37 -1.99
N TYR A 242 -15.31 -11.95 -1.50
CA TYR A 242 -14.70 -12.48 -0.27
C TYR A 242 -15.19 -11.80 1.00
N TYR A 243 -15.95 -10.72 0.87
CA TYR A 243 -16.48 -9.98 2.01
C TYR A 243 -17.94 -10.37 2.26
N ARG A 244 -18.42 -10.09 3.47
CA ARG A 244 -19.84 -10.27 3.80
C ARG A 244 -20.75 -9.55 2.79
N ALA A 245 -21.94 -10.09 2.59
CA ALA A 245 -22.93 -9.50 1.67
C ALA A 245 -23.20 -8.03 2.01
N GLY A 246 -23.17 -7.17 0.99
CA GLY A 246 -23.35 -5.72 1.13
C GLY A 246 -22.06 -4.94 1.40
N SER A 247 -20.94 -5.60 1.74
CA SER A 247 -19.64 -4.93 1.80
C SER A 247 -19.13 -4.56 0.41
N ARG A 248 -18.39 -3.45 0.33
CA ARG A 248 -17.89 -2.89 -0.93
C ARG A 248 -16.45 -2.39 -0.81
N ALA A 249 -15.76 -2.33 -1.95
CA ALA A 249 -14.44 -1.74 -2.10
C ALA A 249 -14.55 -0.28 -2.54
N TRP A 250 -14.07 0.63 -1.70
CA TRP A 250 -14.07 2.06 -1.96
C TRP A 250 -12.72 2.48 -2.52
N PHE A 251 -12.66 2.63 -3.84
CA PHE A 251 -11.48 3.13 -4.57
C PHE A 251 -11.33 4.62 -4.32
N VAL A 252 -10.38 5.01 -3.47
CA VAL A 252 -10.19 6.42 -3.05
C VAL A 252 -8.82 6.97 -3.43
N GLY A 253 -8.01 6.18 -4.14
CA GLY A 253 -6.66 6.52 -4.55
C GLY A 253 -6.56 7.13 -5.96
N PRO A 254 -5.34 7.38 -6.44
CA PRO A 254 -4.10 7.26 -5.68
C PRO A 254 -3.97 8.42 -4.68
N LEU A 255 -3.84 8.07 -3.40
CA LEU A 255 -3.86 9.04 -2.29
C LEU A 255 -2.65 9.99 -2.29
N LEU A 256 -1.57 9.61 -2.99
CA LEU A 256 -0.31 10.35 -3.06
C LEU A 256 -0.41 11.78 -3.63
N PHE A 257 -1.49 12.11 -4.37
CA PHE A 257 -1.67 13.46 -4.91
C PHE A 257 -2.08 14.50 -3.86
N GLY A 258 -2.54 14.06 -2.68
CA GLY A 258 -3.10 14.96 -1.66
C GLY A 258 -4.15 15.94 -2.23
N CYS A 259 -4.52 16.96 -1.44
CA CYS A 259 -5.43 18.01 -1.90
C CYS A 259 -4.72 19.17 -2.62
N SER A 260 -3.38 19.17 -2.67
CA SER A 260 -2.56 20.28 -3.17
C SER A 260 -1.93 20.03 -4.53
N GLY A 261 -2.12 18.85 -5.13
CA GLY A 261 -1.29 18.41 -6.25
C GLY A 261 0.08 17.89 -5.77
N VAL A 262 0.76 17.18 -6.67
CA VAL A 262 2.00 16.41 -6.43
C VAL A 262 2.99 17.18 -5.56
N GLY A 263 3.19 16.72 -4.32
CA GLY A 263 4.16 17.32 -3.41
C GLY A 263 4.01 16.74 -2.01
N GLY A 264 4.70 15.62 -1.75
CA GLY A 264 5.05 15.29 -0.37
C GLY A 264 5.95 16.40 0.15
N ASP A 265 5.72 16.84 1.39
CA ASP A 265 6.49 17.85 2.10
C ASP A 265 7.87 17.28 2.50
N GLU A 266 8.61 16.78 1.50
CA GLU A 266 9.96 16.27 1.65
C GLU A 266 10.89 17.49 1.64
N SER A 267 11.32 17.88 2.84
CA SER A 267 12.32 18.94 3.03
C SER A 267 13.61 18.30 3.55
N GLY A 268 14.76 18.76 3.04
CA GLY A 268 16.06 18.24 3.46
C GLY A 268 17.19 18.52 2.48
N PRO A 269 18.46 18.36 2.92
CA PRO A 269 19.63 18.58 2.08
C PRO A 269 19.69 17.64 0.86
N ASP A 270 19.19 16.40 1.02
CA ASP A 270 19.11 15.44 -0.09
C ASP A 270 18.11 15.86 -1.15
N VAL A 271 17.01 16.52 -0.78
CA VAL A 271 16.01 17.01 -1.73
C VAL A 271 16.62 18.06 -2.67
N ALA A 272 17.29 19.07 -2.10
CA ALA A 272 17.93 20.12 -2.90
C ALA A 272 19.00 19.53 -3.85
N ARG A 273 19.85 18.65 -3.32
CA ARG A 273 20.91 17.98 -4.09
C ARG A 273 20.36 17.15 -5.25
N VAL A 274 19.30 16.38 -5.01
CA VAL A 274 18.67 15.51 -6.01
C VAL A 274 18.00 16.34 -7.10
N THR A 275 17.24 17.36 -6.72
CA THR A 275 16.57 18.27 -7.67
C THR A 275 17.59 18.94 -8.58
N GLU A 276 18.64 19.53 -8.02
CA GLU A 276 19.67 20.24 -8.78
C GLU A 276 20.40 19.32 -9.78
N TRP A 277 20.63 18.06 -9.38
CA TRP A 277 21.23 17.06 -10.26
C TRP A 277 20.29 16.66 -11.41
N LEU A 278 19.01 16.41 -11.10
CA LEU A 278 18.00 16.04 -12.09
C LEU A 278 17.71 17.18 -13.07
N ASP A 279 17.77 18.44 -12.62
CA ASP A 279 17.52 19.62 -13.46
C ASP A 279 18.50 19.78 -14.61
N ARG A 280 19.69 19.18 -14.52
CA ARG A 280 20.71 19.19 -15.59
C ARG A 280 20.57 18.05 -16.59
N ARG A 281 19.55 17.19 -16.45
CA ARG A 281 19.34 16.03 -17.31
C ARG A 281 18.23 16.30 -18.33
N ALA A 282 18.28 15.57 -19.43
CA ALA A 282 17.26 15.64 -20.46
C ALA A 282 15.98 14.93 -19.99
N ASP A 283 14.85 15.31 -20.59
CA ASP A 283 13.56 14.73 -20.25
C ASP A 283 13.56 13.21 -20.50
N GLY A 284 13.05 12.46 -19.53
CA GLY A 284 13.00 11.00 -19.58
C GLY A 284 14.36 10.29 -19.71
N SER A 285 15.49 10.96 -19.43
CA SER A 285 16.83 10.38 -19.59
C SER A 285 17.41 9.71 -18.34
N VAL A 286 16.67 9.71 -17.23
CA VAL A 286 17.14 9.20 -15.93
C VAL A 286 16.35 7.97 -15.50
N LEU A 287 17.07 6.93 -15.07
CA LEU A 287 16.50 5.78 -14.37
C LEU A 287 16.54 6.01 -12.85
N TYR A 288 15.41 5.94 -12.17
CA TYR A 288 15.38 5.83 -10.73
C TYR A 288 15.49 4.37 -10.29
N VAL A 289 16.25 4.08 -9.22
CA VAL A 289 16.45 2.73 -8.69
C VAL A 289 16.16 2.75 -7.19
N SER A 290 15.20 1.95 -6.74
CA SER A 290 14.84 1.80 -5.32
C SER A 290 14.04 0.53 -5.06
N PHE A 291 14.42 -0.19 -4.00
CA PHE A 291 13.81 -1.47 -3.63
C PHE A 291 12.97 -1.38 -2.34
N GLY A 292 12.50 -0.17 -2.00
CA GLY A 292 11.61 0.05 -0.86
C GLY A 292 12.35 0.09 0.48
N THR A 293 11.60 0.01 1.58
CA THR A 293 12.13 0.25 2.94
C THR A 293 12.58 -1.02 3.66
N GLN A 294 12.09 -2.18 3.23
CA GLN A 294 12.23 -3.46 3.94
C GLN A 294 13.01 -4.53 3.17
N ALA A 295 13.19 -4.38 1.85
CA ALA A 295 13.93 -5.38 1.08
C ALA A 295 15.42 -5.32 1.41
N HIS A 296 16.01 -6.50 1.64
CA HIS A 296 17.44 -6.66 1.83
C HIS A 296 18.06 -7.15 0.52
N VAL A 297 18.98 -6.37 -0.05
CA VAL A 297 19.75 -6.73 -1.26
C VAL A 297 21.18 -7.01 -0.82
N SER A 298 21.71 -8.18 -1.18
CA SER A 298 23.08 -8.57 -0.81
C SER A 298 24.12 -7.67 -1.47
N ASP A 299 25.26 -7.48 -0.81
CA ASP A 299 26.38 -6.70 -1.35
C ASP A 299 26.83 -7.21 -2.73
N ALA A 300 26.83 -8.52 -2.95
CA ALA A 300 27.12 -9.13 -4.24
C ALA A 300 26.12 -8.72 -5.33
N GLN A 301 24.82 -8.64 -5.00
CA GLN A 301 23.82 -8.18 -5.95
C GLN A 301 23.89 -6.65 -6.17
N LEU A 302 24.23 -5.88 -5.14
CA LEU A 302 24.50 -4.43 -5.27
C LEU A 302 25.66 -4.17 -6.23
N ASP A 303 26.72 -4.98 -6.19
CA ASP A 303 27.84 -4.88 -7.14
C ASP A 303 27.40 -5.13 -8.58
N GLU A 304 26.61 -6.17 -8.84
CA GLU A 304 26.07 -6.43 -10.18
C GLU A 304 25.13 -5.32 -10.66
N ILE A 305 24.30 -4.75 -9.77
CA ILE A 305 23.45 -3.60 -10.10
C ILE A 305 24.31 -2.39 -10.47
N ALA A 306 25.30 -2.05 -9.64
CA ALA A 306 26.19 -0.91 -9.88
C ALA A 306 26.89 -1.02 -11.24
N ARG A 307 27.45 -2.20 -11.54
CA ARG A 307 28.13 -2.49 -12.81
C ARG A 307 27.15 -2.55 -13.98
N GLY A 308 25.94 -3.06 -13.77
CA GLY A 308 24.89 -3.10 -14.78
C GLY A 308 24.42 -1.70 -15.17
N LEU A 309 24.27 -0.81 -14.18
CA LEU A 309 23.93 0.60 -14.40
C LEU A 309 25.05 1.32 -15.18
N GLU A 310 26.31 1.13 -14.78
CA GLU A 310 27.48 1.65 -15.51
C GLU A 310 27.48 1.18 -16.97
N LEU A 311 27.32 -0.12 -17.21
CA LEU A 311 27.28 -0.74 -18.55
C LEU A 311 26.05 -0.32 -19.38
N SER A 312 24.96 0.06 -18.72
CA SER A 312 23.74 0.54 -19.39
C SER A 312 23.98 1.89 -20.07
N ALA A 313 24.94 2.67 -19.58
CA ALA A 313 25.30 4.02 -20.01
C ALA A 313 24.20 5.09 -19.82
N TRP A 314 23.08 4.76 -19.16
CA TRP A 314 22.03 5.70 -18.78
C TRP A 314 22.36 6.42 -17.47
N ASP A 315 21.90 7.66 -17.33
CA ASP A 315 21.97 8.40 -16.08
C ASP A 315 21.01 7.77 -15.05
N PHE A 316 21.39 7.75 -13.78
CA PHE A 316 20.55 7.15 -12.74
C PHE A 316 20.57 7.89 -11.40
N VAL A 317 19.46 7.79 -10.67
CA VAL A 317 19.39 8.10 -9.24
C VAL A 317 19.14 6.80 -8.51
N TRP A 318 19.97 6.44 -7.54
CA TRP A 318 19.87 5.17 -6.83
C TRP A 318 19.83 5.34 -5.31
N ALA A 319 18.71 4.90 -4.71
CA ALA A 319 18.56 4.81 -3.27
C ALA A 319 19.15 3.49 -2.76
N VAL A 320 20.24 3.57 -1.99
CA VAL A 320 20.95 2.41 -1.43
C VAL A 320 20.75 2.34 0.08
N ARG A 321 20.30 1.17 0.56
CA ARG A 321 20.06 0.88 1.99
C ARG A 321 21.09 -0.09 2.55
N SER A 322 22.37 0.12 2.27
CA SER A 322 23.49 -0.61 2.90
C SER A 322 24.49 0.39 3.48
N GLY A 323 24.83 0.18 4.76
CA GLY A 323 25.82 0.98 5.48
C GLY A 323 27.25 0.49 5.31
N SER A 324 27.42 -0.80 4.99
CA SER A 324 28.73 -1.44 4.80
C SER A 324 29.17 -1.46 3.34
N TRP A 325 28.24 -1.45 2.39
CA TRP A 325 28.56 -1.55 0.97
C TRP A 325 29.19 -0.28 0.41
N ALA A 326 30.33 -0.47 -0.26
CA ALA A 326 31.07 0.57 -0.97
C ALA A 326 30.75 0.52 -2.46
N VAL A 327 30.56 1.69 -3.06
CA VAL A 327 30.27 1.81 -4.49
C VAL A 327 31.51 1.40 -5.29
N PRO A 328 31.42 0.50 -6.28
CA PRO A 328 32.54 0.17 -7.15
C PRO A 328 33.06 1.38 -7.95
N ASP A 329 34.37 1.44 -8.16
CA ASP A 329 35.02 2.50 -8.95
C ASP A 329 34.40 2.61 -10.37
N GLY A 330 34.14 3.85 -10.81
CA GLY A 330 33.62 4.19 -12.14
C GLY A 330 32.12 4.49 -12.19
N VAL A 331 31.35 4.00 -11.20
CA VAL A 331 29.87 4.07 -11.20
C VAL A 331 29.34 5.49 -10.93
N GLU A 332 30.03 6.28 -10.12
CA GLU A 332 29.58 7.63 -9.70
C GLU A 332 29.59 8.67 -10.83
N GLY A 333 30.33 8.44 -11.92
CA GLY A 333 30.47 9.41 -13.00
C GLY A 333 29.16 9.72 -13.76
N LYS A 334 28.18 8.82 -13.72
CA LYS A 334 26.88 8.94 -14.40
C LYS A 334 25.66 8.96 -13.48
N GLY A 335 25.86 8.71 -12.18
CA GLY A 335 24.75 8.48 -11.27
C GLY A 335 24.83 9.26 -9.98
N LEU A 336 23.67 9.53 -9.38
CA LEU A 336 23.55 10.08 -8.03
C LEU A 336 23.13 8.97 -7.08
N ILE A 337 23.98 8.62 -6.13
CA ILE A 337 23.71 7.60 -5.12
C ILE A 337 23.29 8.28 -3.80
N LEU A 338 22.12 7.91 -3.30
CA LEU A 338 21.54 8.39 -2.05
C LEU A 338 21.59 7.26 -1.02
N ARG A 339 22.19 7.51 0.14
CA ARG A 339 22.22 6.53 1.22
C ARG A 339 21.03 6.76 2.16
N GLY A 340 20.25 5.70 2.42
CA GLY A 340 19.12 5.75 3.35
C GLY A 340 17.78 6.03 2.66
N TRP A 341 17.21 7.23 2.88
CA TRP A 341 15.91 7.63 2.30
C TRP A 341 16.13 8.50 1.07
N ALA A 342 15.39 8.22 -0.01
CA ALA A 342 15.35 9.06 -1.20
C ALA A 342 14.00 9.76 -1.27
N PRO A 343 13.95 11.02 -1.75
CA PRO A 343 12.70 11.73 -1.95
C PRO A 343 11.95 11.17 -3.17
N GLN A 344 11.42 9.95 -3.03
CA GLN A 344 10.97 9.10 -4.14
C GLN A 344 9.88 9.76 -4.97
N ARG A 345 8.89 10.39 -4.32
CA ARG A 345 7.79 11.09 -5.02
C ARG A 345 8.31 12.24 -5.86
N LEU A 346 9.29 12.99 -5.36
CA LEU A 346 9.93 14.07 -6.09
C LEU A 346 10.72 13.54 -7.29
N VAL A 347 11.53 12.50 -7.10
CA VAL A 347 12.32 11.89 -8.19
C VAL A 347 11.39 11.40 -9.29
N LEU A 348 10.34 10.65 -8.95
CA LEU A 348 9.39 10.12 -9.93
C LEU A 348 8.60 11.22 -10.66
N ALA A 349 8.25 12.31 -9.97
CA ALA A 349 7.54 13.44 -10.57
C ALA A 349 8.42 14.33 -11.46
N HIS A 350 9.75 14.19 -11.39
CA HIS A 350 10.67 15.04 -12.12
C HIS A 350 10.72 14.71 -13.62
N ARG A 351 10.69 15.73 -14.50
CA ARG A 351 10.67 15.58 -15.97
C ARG A 351 11.78 14.68 -16.54
N ALA A 352 12.94 14.68 -15.90
CA ALA A 352 14.11 13.90 -16.32
C ALA A 352 13.93 12.39 -16.08
N THR A 353 13.05 11.99 -15.17
CA THR A 353 12.86 10.58 -14.83
C THR A 353 12.04 9.88 -15.91
N GLY A 354 12.67 8.91 -16.59
CA GLY A 354 12.07 8.16 -17.69
C GLY A 354 11.70 6.72 -17.32
N GLY A 355 12.29 6.19 -16.25
CA GLY A 355 12.02 4.83 -15.77
C GLY A 355 12.32 4.65 -14.30
N PHE A 356 11.77 3.59 -13.71
CA PHE A 356 11.92 3.22 -12.31
C PHE A 356 12.17 1.72 -12.17
N MET A 357 13.39 1.34 -11.78
CA MET A 357 13.70 -0.01 -11.33
C MET A 357 13.22 -0.21 -9.89
N SER A 358 12.20 -1.05 -9.74
CA SER A 358 11.39 -1.13 -8.53
C SER A 358 11.14 -2.55 -8.07
N HIS A 359 11.17 -2.74 -6.76
CA HIS A 359 10.64 -3.91 -6.07
C HIS A 359 9.13 -4.13 -6.24
N CYS A 360 8.39 -3.23 -6.86
CA CYS A 360 6.95 -3.39 -7.12
C CYS A 360 6.07 -3.50 -5.85
N GLY A 361 6.50 -2.93 -4.71
CA GLY A 361 5.58 -2.68 -3.60
C GLY A 361 4.47 -1.73 -4.04
N TRP A 362 3.23 -1.95 -3.59
CA TRP A 362 2.06 -1.29 -4.20
C TRP A 362 2.13 0.24 -4.19
N ASN A 363 2.62 0.87 -3.11
CA ASN A 363 2.83 2.31 -3.08
C ASN A 363 3.79 2.79 -4.17
N SER A 364 4.89 2.07 -4.41
CA SER A 364 5.85 2.40 -5.47
C SER A 364 5.26 2.20 -6.87
N VAL A 365 4.37 1.22 -7.03
CA VAL A 365 3.59 1.05 -8.27
C VAL A 365 2.70 2.27 -8.49
N LEU A 366 1.89 2.65 -7.50
CA LEU A 366 1.01 3.82 -7.62
C LEU A 366 1.78 5.11 -7.88
N GLU A 367 2.92 5.34 -7.21
CA GLU A 367 3.75 6.53 -7.42
C GLU A 367 4.31 6.58 -8.85
N SER A 368 4.83 5.45 -9.37
CA SER A 368 5.33 5.36 -10.74
C SER A 368 4.23 5.56 -11.78
N VAL A 369 3.12 4.84 -11.61
CA VAL A 369 1.97 4.89 -12.51
C VAL A 369 1.39 6.29 -12.54
N SER A 370 1.22 6.92 -11.38
CA SER A 370 0.69 8.28 -11.25
C SER A 370 1.60 9.35 -11.88
N ALA A 371 2.91 9.11 -11.87
CA ALA A 371 3.88 9.97 -12.54
C ALA A 371 3.98 9.70 -14.06
N GLY A 372 3.41 8.59 -14.55
CA GLY A 372 3.56 8.14 -15.94
C GLY A 372 4.96 7.63 -16.27
N VAL A 373 5.69 7.14 -15.27
CA VAL A 373 7.06 6.63 -15.37
C VAL A 373 7.03 5.12 -15.63
N LEU A 374 7.84 4.68 -16.60
CA LEU A 374 8.01 3.26 -16.95
C LEU A 374 8.57 2.46 -15.77
N MET A 375 8.12 1.23 -15.58
CA MET A 375 8.65 0.38 -14.51
C MET A 375 9.58 -0.72 -15.04
N LEU A 376 10.73 -0.90 -14.41
CA LEU A 376 11.53 -2.11 -14.50
C LEU A 376 11.26 -2.96 -13.25
N ALA A 377 10.33 -3.90 -13.39
CA ALA A 377 9.82 -4.69 -12.30
C ALA A 377 10.84 -5.74 -11.84
N TRP A 378 11.23 -5.66 -10.56
CA TRP A 378 12.15 -6.57 -9.90
C TRP A 378 11.66 -6.93 -8.49
N PRO A 379 10.60 -7.76 -8.37
CA PRO A 379 9.98 -8.08 -7.08
C PRO A 379 10.91 -8.83 -6.13
N MET A 380 10.74 -8.62 -4.82
CA MET A 380 11.64 -9.18 -3.79
C MET A 380 10.92 -9.92 -2.66
N ILE A 381 9.83 -9.39 -2.12
CA ILE A 381 9.12 -9.94 -0.95
C ILE A 381 7.59 -9.76 -1.09
N ALA A 382 6.85 -10.31 -0.12
CA ALA A 382 5.40 -10.14 -0.01
C ALA A 382 4.67 -10.47 -1.33
N GLU A 383 3.66 -9.68 -1.72
CA GLU A 383 2.86 -9.82 -2.94
C GLU A 383 3.49 -9.20 -4.19
N GLN A 384 4.72 -8.68 -4.08
CA GLN A 384 5.39 -7.96 -5.16
C GLN A 384 5.47 -8.74 -6.49
N PRO A 385 5.64 -10.09 -6.50
CA PRO A 385 5.58 -10.83 -7.76
C PRO A 385 4.24 -10.70 -8.50
N LEU A 386 3.11 -10.68 -7.78
CA LEU A 386 1.79 -10.43 -8.37
C LEU A 386 1.66 -8.99 -8.87
N ASN A 387 2.18 -8.01 -8.11
CA ASN A 387 2.20 -6.61 -8.55
C ASN A 387 3.06 -6.43 -9.82
N ALA A 388 4.22 -7.09 -9.88
CA ALA A 388 5.10 -7.09 -11.05
C ALA A 388 4.41 -7.69 -12.27
N LYS A 389 3.71 -8.82 -12.09
CA LYS A 389 2.87 -9.43 -13.13
C LYS A 389 1.79 -8.46 -13.60
N PHE A 390 1.08 -7.81 -12.67
CA PHE A 390 0.04 -6.84 -12.99
C PHE A 390 0.58 -5.66 -13.81
N VAL A 391 1.72 -5.10 -13.42
CA VAL A 391 2.37 -3.98 -14.12
C VAL A 391 2.77 -4.35 -15.56
N VAL A 392 3.30 -5.56 -15.76
CA VAL A 392 3.88 -5.98 -17.04
C VAL A 392 2.81 -6.54 -17.98
N ASP A 393 1.97 -7.45 -17.49
CA ASP A 393 1.05 -8.23 -18.32
C ASP A 393 -0.27 -7.48 -18.57
N GLU A 394 -0.85 -6.91 -17.50
CA GLU A 394 -2.17 -6.29 -17.54
C GLU A 394 -2.09 -4.78 -17.82
N LEU A 395 -1.31 -4.05 -17.00
CA LEU A 395 -1.17 -2.60 -17.17
C LEU A 395 -0.31 -2.25 -18.38
N ARG A 396 0.61 -3.13 -18.80
CA ARG A 396 1.58 -2.91 -19.88
C ARG A 396 2.33 -1.59 -19.74
N ALA A 397 2.81 -1.31 -18.53
CA ALA A 397 3.48 -0.06 -18.16
C ALA A 397 4.97 -0.26 -17.82
N GLY A 398 5.53 -1.44 -18.11
CA GLY A 398 6.88 -1.79 -17.73
C GLY A 398 7.38 -3.10 -18.31
N LEU A 399 8.63 -3.43 -17.98
CA LEU A 399 9.28 -4.69 -18.31
C LEU A 399 9.72 -5.37 -17.01
N ARG A 400 9.97 -6.69 -17.05
CA ARG A 400 10.42 -7.47 -15.88
C ARG A 400 11.92 -7.79 -15.98
N ILE A 401 12.62 -7.70 -14.87
CA ILE A 401 13.95 -8.30 -14.70
C ILE A 401 13.75 -9.82 -14.55
N PRO A 402 14.43 -10.65 -15.35
CA PRO A 402 14.42 -12.10 -15.13
C PRO A 402 15.04 -12.42 -13.77
N THR A 403 14.24 -12.99 -12.87
CA THR A 403 14.69 -13.46 -11.56
C THR A 403 14.64 -14.98 -11.54
N GLY A 404 15.54 -15.59 -10.77
CA GLY A 404 15.47 -17.00 -10.40
C GLY A 404 14.27 -17.29 -9.50
N TRP A 405 14.16 -18.54 -9.05
CA TRP A 405 13.11 -18.93 -8.13
C TRP A 405 13.25 -18.18 -6.79
N PRO A 406 12.14 -17.77 -6.13
CA PRO A 406 12.20 -16.98 -4.89
C PRO A 406 12.93 -17.64 -3.71
N GLU A 407 13.13 -18.96 -3.75
CA GLU A 407 13.84 -19.73 -2.73
C GLU A 407 15.36 -19.80 -2.97
N ASP A 408 15.81 -19.34 -4.13
CA ASP A 408 17.20 -19.37 -4.50
C ASP A 408 17.89 -18.12 -3.93
N SER A 409 18.09 -18.13 -2.61
CA SER A 409 18.72 -17.05 -1.83
C SER A 409 20.15 -16.68 -2.28
N GLY A 410 20.71 -17.42 -3.25
CA GLY A 410 21.98 -17.13 -3.91
C GLY A 410 21.84 -16.73 -5.38
N PHE A 411 20.64 -16.61 -5.95
CA PHE A 411 20.47 -16.20 -7.34
C PHE A 411 20.87 -14.73 -7.51
N ILE A 412 21.95 -14.52 -8.26
CA ILE A 412 22.45 -13.20 -8.61
C ILE A 412 22.07 -12.90 -10.06
N VAL A 413 21.34 -11.81 -10.28
CA VAL A 413 21.11 -11.27 -11.62
C VAL A 413 22.39 -10.59 -12.08
N GLU A 414 22.98 -11.12 -13.15
CA GLU A 414 24.22 -10.61 -13.73
C GLU A 414 24.07 -9.19 -14.29
N ARG A 415 25.12 -8.38 -14.15
CA ARG A 415 25.23 -7.00 -14.67
C ARG A 415 24.87 -6.87 -16.15
N ALA A 416 25.16 -7.88 -16.97
CA ALA A 416 24.85 -7.88 -18.39
C ALA A 416 23.34 -7.91 -18.64
N VAL A 417 22.60 -8.71 -17.87
CA VAL A 417 21.14 -8.76 -17.91
C VAL A 417 20.55 -7.43 -17.43
N ILE A 418 21.08 -6.87 -16.35
CA ILE A 418 20.64 -5.57 -15.83
C ILE A 418 20.84 -4.47 -16.88
N ALA A 419 22.03 -4.40 -17.48
CA ALA A 419 22.36 -3.41 -18.50
C ALA A 419 21.47 -3.52 -19.75
N GLU A 420 21.21 -4.75 -20.21
CA GLU A 420 20.31 -5.03 -21.35
C GLU A 420 18.90 -4.54 -21.04
N ARG A 421 18.37 -4.91 -19.87
CA ARG A 421 16.99 -4.57 -19.48
C ARG A 421 16.79 -3.08 -19.24
N VAL A 422 17.78 -2.39 -18.69
CA VAL A 422 17.76 -0.93 -18.57
C VAL A 422 17.76 -0.28 -19.96
N LYS A 423 18.61 -0.74 -20.89
CA LYS A 423 18.64 -0.22 -22.26
C LYS A 423 17.32 -0.44 -22.98
N GLU A 424 16.75 -1.63 -22.87
CA GLU A 424 15.50 -1.99 -23.53
C GLU A 424 14.30 -1.17 -23.01
N LEU A 425 14.23 -0.93 -21.70
CA LEU A 425 13.18 -0.09 -21.12
C LEU A 425 13.33 1.38 -21.54
N MET A 426 14.55 1.92 -21.43
CA MET A 426 14.77 3.35 -21.56
C MET A 426 14.81 3.82 -23.02
N GLY A 427 15.36 3.01 -23.93
CA GLY A 427 15.51 3.37 -25.34
C GLY A 427 15.21 2.27 -26.36
N GLY A 428 14.81 1.07 -25.91
CA GLY A 428 14.49 -0.05 -26.80
C GLY A 428 13.06 -0.03 -27.34
N GLU A 429 12.77 -0.97 -28.25
CA GLU A 429 11.47 -1.10 -28.90
C GLU A 429 10.37 -1.44 -27.90
N LYS A 430 10.59 -2.41 -27.00
CA LYS A 430 9.59 -2.81 -26.01
C LYS A 430 9.31 -1.68 -25.04
N GLY A 431 10.34 -0.95 -24.59
CA GLY A 431 10.20 0.25 -23.79
C GLY A 431 9.38 1.34 -24.49
N GLY A 432 9.57 1.51 -25.81
CA GLY A 432 8.76 2.38 -26.65
C GLY A 432 7.28 2.00 -26.67
N ILE A 433 6.96 0.71 -26.79
CA ILE A 433 5.58 0.18 -26.82
C ILE A 433 4.83 0.47 -25.52
N VAL A 434 5.47 0.27 -24.35
CA VAL A 434 4.81 0.44 -23.05
C VAL A 434 4.74 1.90 -22.57
N ARG A 435 5.46 2.82 -23.22
CA ARG A 435 5.57 4.22 -22.80
C ARG A 435 4.29 5.01 -22.94
N SER A 436 3.54 4.83 -24.02
CA SER A 436 2.25 5.50 -24.20
C SER A 436 1.29 5.07 -23.08
N ARG A 437 1.28 3.77 -22.77
CA ARG A 437 0.42 3.21 -21.75
C ARG A 437 0.75 3.72 -20.35
N ALA A 438 2.03 3.82 -19.98
CA ALA A 438 2.42 4.43 -18.71
C ALA A 438 1.92 5.89 -18.59
N ARG A 439 2.04 6.69 -19.66
CA ARG A 439 1.53 8.08 -19.70
C ARG A 439 0.01 8.14 -19.54
N GLU A 440 -0.72 7.32 -20.29
CA GLU A 440 -2.19 7.24 -20.21
C GLU A 440 -2.67 6.91 -18.79
N LEU A 441 -2.01 5.95 -18.13
CA LEU A 441 -2.33 5.59 -16.75
C LEU A 441 -2.05 6.74 -15.78
N GLY A 442 -0.95 7.48 -15.97
CA GLY A 442 -0.64 8.65 -15.15
C GLY A 442 -1.64 9.80 -15.32
N GLU A 443 -2.16 10.01 -16.52
CA GLU A 443 -3.27 10.94 -16.73
C GLU A 443 -4.57 10.45 -16.11
N GLY A 444 -4.86 9.13 -16.21
CA GLY A 444 -6.01 8.50 -15.58
C GLY A 444 -5.99 8.66 -14.06
N ALA A 445 -4.84 8.42 -13.44
CA ALA A 445 -4.58 8.61 -12.03
C ALA A 445 -4.88 10.06 -11.58
N LYS A 446 -4.43 11.05 -12.35
CA LYS A 446 -4.72 12.47 -12.07
C LYS A 446 -6.21 12.78 -12.20
N ARG A 447 -6.87 12.29 -13.26
CA ARG A 447 -8.32 12.48 -13.48
C ARG A 447 -9.17 11.85 -12.38
N ALA A 448 -8.77 10.70 -11.86
CA ALA A 448 -9.52 9.97 -10.84
C ALA A 448 -9.74 10.77 -9.55
N VAL A 449 -8.75 11.60 -9.17
CA VAL A 449 -8.78 12.38 -7.91
C VAL A 449 -9.26 13.83 -8.08
N GLN A 450 -9.43 14.32 -9.32
CA GLN A 450 -10.01 15.65 -9.54
C GLN A 450 -11.49 15.72 -9.10
N PRO A 451 -12.04 16.92 -8.86
CA PRO A 451 -13.48 17.08 -8.62
C PRO A 451 -14.32 16.37 -9.69
N GLY A 452 -15.20 15.45 -9.26
CA GLY A 452 -16.03 14.63 -10.15
C GLY A 452 -15.32 13.38 -10.75
N GLY A 453 -14.04 13.17 -10.45
CA GLY A 453 -13.32 11.95 -10.77
C GLY A 453 -13.79 10.74 -9.95
N SER A 454 -13.48 9.53 -10.42
CA SER A 454 -13.97 8.27 -9.81
C SER A 454 -13.65 8.16 -8.32
N SER A 455 -12.44 8.52 -7.91
CA SER A 455 -11.97 8.40 -6.53
C SER A 455 -12.51 9.50 -5.64
N ASN A 456 -12.66 10.71 -6.19
CA ASN A 456 -13.33 11.81 -5.51
C ASN A 456 -14.80 11.47 -5.22
N VAL A 457 -15.52 10.97 -6.22
CA VAL A 457 -16.93 10.54 -6.09
C VAL A 457 -17.06 9.36 -5.12
N SER A 458 -16.17 8.38 -5.22
CA SER A 458 -16.13 7.22 -4.31
C SER A 458 -15.93 7.63 -2.85
N LEU A 459 -14.95 8.51 -2.57
CA LEU A 459 -14.71 9.01 -1.21
C LEU A 459 -15.90 9.80 -0.67
N SER A 460 -16.49 10.71 -1.44
CA SER A 460 -17.70 11.45 -1.00
C SER A 460 -18.88 10.51 -0.78
N GLY A 461 -19.09 9.54 -1.68
CA GLY A 461 -20.15 8.54 -1.57
C GLY A 461 -20.03 7.68 -0.31
N LEU A 462 -18.82 7.27 0.04
CA LEU A 462 -18.53 6.56 1.29
C LEU A 462 -18.98 7.36 2.51
N ILE A 463 -18.58 8.63 2.58
CA ILE A 463 -18.90 9.48 3.74
C ILE A 463 -20.41 9.69 3.86
N ASP A 464 -21.10 9.91 2.74
CA ASP A 464 -22.55 10.06 2.74
C ASP A 464 -23.28 8.77 3.12
N GLU A 465 -22.74 7.60 2.77
CA GLU A 465 -23.28 6.30 3.18
C GLU A 465 -23.11 6.07 4.68
N LEU A 466 -21.93 6.37 5.23
CA LEU A 466 -21.68 6.29 6.67
C LEU A 466 -22.60 7.22 7.48
N ARG A 467 -22.86 8.44 6.99
CA ARG A 467 -23.80 9.38 7.60
C ARG A 467 -25.23 8.84 7.62
N ARG A 468 -25.70 8.26 6.50
CA ARG A 468 -27.04 7.68 6.41
C ARG A 468 -27.22 6.52 7.38
N GLY A 469 -26.20 5.68 7.55
CA GLY A 469 -26.29 4.56 8.49
C GLY A 469 -26.46 4.99 9.96
N LEU A 470 -25.91 6.15 10.35
CA LEU A 470 -26.14 6.71 11.69
C LEU A 470 -27.51 7.38 11.87
N ASP A 471 -28.05 7.98 10.81
CA ASP A 471 -29.33 8.69 10.84
C ASP A 471 -30.54 7.75 10.66
N GLY A 472 -30.33 6.57 10.09
CA GLY A 472 -31.36 5.55 9.99
C GLY A 472 -31.59 4.90 11.35
N THR A 473 -32.77 5.09 11.93
CA THR A 473 -33.34 4.15 12.90
C THR A 473 -34.39 3.30 12.18
N ASP A 474 -34.47 2.02 12.50
CA ASP A 474 -35.56 1.19 11.99
C ASP A 474 -36.88 1.45 12.74
N GLU A 475 -37.94 0.69 12.41
CA GLU A 475 -39.26 0.84 13.02
C GLU A 475 -39.29 0.59 14.56
N SER A 476 -38.22 0.02 15.13
CA SER A 476 -38.07 -0.22 16.57
C SER A 476 -37.33 0.90 17.31
N GLY A 477 -36.80 1.89 16.59
CA GLY A 477 -35.99 2.97 17.17
C GLY A 477 -34.54 2.59 17.44
N GLU A 478 -34.10 1.40 17.00
CA GLU A 478 -32.69 1.03 16.99
C GLU A 478 -32.02 1.57 15.72
N SER A 479 -30.76 1.98 15.86
CA SER A 479 -29.93 2.33 14.71
C SER A 479 -29.98 1.21 13.66
N VAL A 480 -30.15 1.55 12.38
CA VAL A 480 -30.23 0.61 11.23
C VAL A 480 -29.00 -0.32 11.17
N TRP A 481 -27.88 0.09 11.77
CA TRP A 481 -26.71 -0.76 12.04
C TRP A 481 -27.01 -2.06 12.81
N VAL A 482 -28.00 -2.07 13.69
CA VAL A 482 -28.35 -3.21 14.56
C VAL A 482 -29.34 -4.15 13.88
N THR A 483 -30.23 -3.65 13.02
CA THR A 483 -31.41 -4.41 12.59
C THR A 483 -31.46 -4.81 11.12
N GLN A 484 -30.66 -4.21 10.24
CA GLN A 484 -30.41 -4.77 8.89
C GLN A 484 -29.32 -5.85 8.88
N HIS A 485 -28.68 -6.12 10.01
CA HIS A 485 -27.58 -7.06 10.15
C HIS A 485 -27.82 -7.94 11.37
N GLU A 486 -28.81 -8.84 11.29
CA GLU A 486 -28.75 -10.05 12.11
C GLU A 486 -27.37 -10.68 11.85
N TRP A 487 -26.52 -10.65 12.88
CA TRP A 487 -25.20 -11.28 12.88
C TRP A 487 -25.39 -12.79 12.88
N THR A 488 -25.94 -13.35 11.81
CA THR A 488 -25.96 -14.79 11.60
C THR A 488 -24.51 -15.20 11.43
N GLN A 489 -23.99 -15.93 12.43
CA GLN A 489 -22.79 -16.72 12.32
C GLN A 489 -22.98 -17.75 11.20
N SER A 490 -22.84 -17.33 9.95
CA SER A 490 -22.53 -18.28 8.88
C SER A 490 -21.04 -18.53 9.00
N THR A 491 -20.67 -19.49 9.85
CA THR A 491 -19.35 -20.11 9.81
C THR A 491 -19.18 -20.79 8.46
N THR A 492 -18.71 -20.04 7.47
CA THR A 492 -17.91 -20.64 6.40
C THR A 492 -16.55 -20.90 7.05
N THR A 493 -16.43 -22.04 7.71
CA THR A 493 -15.14 -22.52 8.19
C THR A 493 -14.23 -22.63 6.97
N ILE A 494 -13.30 -21.68 6.83
CA ILE A 494 -12.13 -21.86 5.97
C ILE A 494 -11.43 -23.09 6.55
N THR A 495 -11.67 -24.23 5.92
CA THR A 495 -11.09 -25.50 6.35
C THR A 495 -9.66 -25.48 5.83
N LEU A 496 -8.70 -25.33 6.75
CA LEU A 496 -7.27 -25.37 6.48
C LEU A 496 -6.83 -26.70 5.86
#